data_AF-A0A954IBK3-F1
#
_entry.id   AF-A0A954IBK3-F1
#
_cell.length_a   1.000
_cell.length_b   1.000
_cell.length_c   1.000
_cell.angle_alpha   90.00
_cell.angle_beta   90.00
_cell.angle_gamma   90.00
#
_symmetry.space_group_name_H-M   'P 1'
#
loop_
_entity.id
_entity.type
_entity.pdbx_description
1 polymer ?
#
loop_
_entity_poly.entity_id
_entity_poly.type
_entity_poly.pdbx_seq_one_letter_code
_entity_poly.pdbx_strand_id
1 'polypeptide(L)'
;LRFLPQAKQTLRFRILRSLFARCGKLEAYFLARLLLQKAGLGFDYQGPLIARLLASRFGADEEQVAHAMALTDAFHVAGVLLEHGSEGLRRIQLQPLVPVRPMLAGGVTADLTDADFPIWVERKYDGIRLLLHKSTDLRGSVLCGAYTRNRGDWLEQIRGLDVSIRNIPAATCIVDGELFGTVLDIDEGARPATVYEVYASLQGQAAIPVNLKFAAFDLLYLNGADLTAKSLQERRQILLSLITPVQQRPLPIPLSVSEGQMAASKDDVNRLFHHFRAQGYEGIITKDLSTPYRLSSRDPAWRKRKPEITLDLVIMGAIRSVTTKETAGMFGSYVIGARNARGGFDVVGDVAGLDRLREAEIQREIMRDGLMTGQRIERPSASGARPG
;
A
#
# COMPACT_ATOMS: atom_id res chain seq x y z
N LEU A 1 10.21 5.91 20.99
CA LEU A 1 9.14 6.86 21.38
C LEU A 1 8.98 7.92 20.30
N ARG A 2 8.20 7.63 19.25
CA ARG A 2 7.99 8.58 18.14
C ARG A 2 7.03 9.74 18.51
N PHE A 3 6.39 9.70 19.69
CA PHE A 3 5.42 10.69 20.19
C PHE A 3 6.05 11.98 20.73
N LEU A 4 7.37 12.00 20.96
CA LEU A 4 8.12 13.21 21.34
C LEU A 4 9.34 13.36 20.42
N PRO A 5 9.14 13.57 19.10
CA PRO A 5 10.18 13.45 18.08
C PRO A 5 11.35 14.43 18.26
N GLN A 6 11.16 15.52 19.00
CA GLN A 6 12.19 16.51 19.30
C GLN A 6 12.85 16.36 20.68
N ALA A 7 12.34 15.48 21.56
CA ALA A 7 12.89 15.30 22.90
C ALA A 7 14.22 14.51 22.90
N LYS A 8 15.19 14.95 23.71
CA LYS A 8 16.43 14.22 23.97
C LYS A 8 16.14 12.80 24.46
N GLN A 9 16.99 11.85 24.06
CA GLN A 9 16.85 10.42 24.40
C GLN A 9 16.72 10.18 25.91
N THR A 10 17.45 10.94 26.73
CA THR A 10 17.41 10.84 28.20
C THR A 10 16.04 11.19 28.77
N LEU A 11 15.38 12.23 28.25
CA LEU A 11 14.04 12.64 28.68
C LEU A 11 13.01 11.57 28.31
N ARG A 12 13.11 11.07 27.08
CA ARG A 12 12.31 9.96 26.56
C ARG A 12 12.38 8.71 27.45
N PHE A 13 13.59 8.29 27.83
CA PHE A 13 13.77 7.16 28.76
C PHE A 13 13.25 7.44 30.16
N ARG A 14 13.43 8.65 30.68
CA ARG A 14 12.91 9.04 32.00
C ARG A 14 11.38 8.97 32.04
N ILE A 15 10.71 9.46 31.00
CA ILE A 15 9.24 9.39 30.87
C ILE A 15 8.78 7.93 30.82
N LEU A 16 9.44 7.08 30.01
CA LEU A 16 9.13 5.64 29.99
C LEU A 16 9.30 4.99 31.35
N ARG A 17 10.43 5.23 32.02
CA ARG A 17 10.69 4.66 33.35
C ARG A 17 9.62 5.08 34.34
N SER A 18 9.20 6.34 34.30
CA SER A 18 8.11 6.85 35.14
C SER A 18 6.75 6.23 34.81
N LEU A 19 6.46 5.92 33.54
CA LEU A 19 5.23 5.22 33.16
C LEU A 19 5.26 3.77 33.66
N PHE A 20 6.32 3.03 33.35
CA PHE A 20 6.46 1.64 33.77
C PHE A 20 6.47 1.47 35.30
N ALA A 21 7.07 2.40 36.05
CA ALA A 21 7.06 2.37 37.51
C ALA A 21 5.67 2.56 38.13
N ARG A 22 4.72 3.14 37.38
CA ARG A 22 3.33 3.33 37.82
C ARG A 22 2.38 2.23 37.32
N CYS A 23 2.84 1.37 36.42
CA CYS A 23 2.06 0.27 35.88
C CYS A 23 2.15 -0.97 36.78
N GLY A 24 1.02 -1.66 36.96
CA GLY A 24 1.02 -3.05 37.40
C GLY A 24 1.67 -3.99 36.36
N LYS A 25 1.93 -5.25 36.73
CA LYS A 25 2.59 -6.24 35.85
C LYS A 25 1.90 -6.38 34.49
N LEU A 26 0.57 -6.46 34.49
CA LEU A 26 -0.24 -6.62 33.27
C LEU A 26 -0.22 -5.36 32.39
N GLU A 27 -0.35 -4.19 33.01
CA GLU A 27 -0.31 -2.88 32.33
C GLU A 27 1.06 -2.63 31.70
N ALA A 28 2.14 -2.94 32.43
CA ALA A 28 3.50 -2.84 31.93
C ALA A 28 3.71 -3.76 30.73
N TYR A 29 3.20 -5.00 30.78
CA TYR A 29 3.25 -5.92 29.64
C TYR A 29 2.57 -5.33 28.39
N PHE A 30 1.32 -4.87 28.51
CA PHE A 30 0.59 -4.31 27.36
C PHE A 30 1.18 -2.97 26.87
N LEU A 31 1.64 -2.10 27.78
CA LEU A 31 2.31 -0.86 27.44
C LEU A 31 3.61 -1.11 26.66
N ALA A 32 4.43 -2.07 27.11
CA ALA A 32 5.64 -2.48 26.38
C ALA A 32 5.31 -2.99 24.97
N ARG A 33 4.28 -3.83 24.83
CA ARG A 33 3.84 -4.35 23.53
C ARG A 33 3.35 -3.25 22.59
N LEU A 34 2.57 -2.30 23.11
CA LEU A 34 2.07 -1.15 22.37
C LEU A 34 3.21 -0.24 21.88
N LEU A 35 4.16 0.07 22.77
CA LEU A 35 5.33 0.90 22.46
C LEU A 35 6.25 0.28 21.41
N LEU A 36 6.44 -1.04 21.45
CA LEU A 36 7.26 -1.77 20.49
C LEU A 36 6.56 -1.98 19.15
N GLN A 37 5.29 -1.56 19.00
CA GLN A 37 4.42 -1.93 17.87
C GLN A 37 4.36 -3.45 17.63
N LYS A 38 4.81 -4.25 18.62
CA LYS A 38 4.67 -5.70 18.71
C LYS A 38 3.36 -6.05 19.39
N ALA A 39 2.31 -5.27 19.13
CA ALA A 39 0.97 -5.53 19.61
C ALA A 39 0.38 -6.72 18.84
N GLY A 40 0.98 -7.89 19.00
CA GLY A 40 0.37 -9.18 18.74
C GLY A 40 -0.69 -9.47 19.81
N LEU A 41 -1.63 -8.54 20.00
CA LEU A 41 -2.85 -8.77 20.78
C LEU A 41 -3.81 -9.72 20.05
N GLY A 42 -3.37 -10.38 18.96
CA GLY A 42 -4.25 -11.09 18.03
C GLY A 42 -5.03 -10.15 17.10
N PHE A 43 -5.18 -8.88 17.49
CA PHE A 43 -5.76 -7.82 16.66
C PHE A 43 -4.68 -7.15 15.80
N ASP A 44 -4.30 -7.78 14.68
CA ASP A 44 -3.98 -6.94 13.51
C ASP A 44 -5.25 -6.14 13.26
N TYR A 45 -5.39 -4.90 13.77
CA TYR A 45 -6.60 -4.05 13.71
C TYR A 45 -7.61 -4.60 12.70
N GLN A 46 -8.45 -5.53 13.16
CA GLN A 46 -9.33 -6.24 12.26
C GLN A 46 -10.45 -5.24 12.02
N GLY A 47 -10.23 -4.36 11.03
CA GLY A 47 -11.19 -3.33 10.64
C GLY A 47 -12.61 -3.89 10.60
N PRO A 48 -12.82 -5.08 9.98
CA PRO A 48 -14.12 -5.76 10.01
C PRO A 48 -14.61 -6.10 11.41
N LEU A 49 -13.78 -6.69 12.28
CA LEU A 49 -14.19 -7.02 13.65
C LEU A 49 -14.57 -5.78 14.45
N ILE A 50 -13.77 -4.71 14.38
CA ILE A 50 -14.03 -3.46 15.11
C ILE A 50 -15.30 -2.81 14.56
N ALA A 51 -15.47 -2.77 13.24
CA ALA A 51 -16.69 -2.25 12.62
C ALA A 51 -17.92 -3.01 13.11
N ARG A 52 -17.87 -4.35 13.11
CA ARG A 52 -18.95 -5.22 13.63
C ARG A 52 -19.24 -4.97 15.11
N LEU A 53 -18.21 -4.83 15.95
CA LEU A 53 -18.38 -4.58 17.38
C LEU A 53 -19.03 -3.21 17.65
N LEU A 54 -18.59 -2.18 16.94
CA LEU A 54 -19.20 -0.84 17.02
C LEU A 54 -20.63 -0.86 16.51
N ALA A 55 -20.87 -1.47 15.34
CA ALA A 55 -22.20 -1.64 14.75
C ALA A 55 -23.17 -2.32 15.74
N SER A 56 -22.77 -3.46 16.30
CA SER A 56 -23.55 -4.19 17.30
C SER A 56 -23.79 -3.38 18.58
N ARG A 57 -22.78 -2.67 19.10
CA ARG A 57 -22.89 -1.90 20.35
C ARG A 57 -23.86 -0.72 20.23
N PHE A 58 -23.90 -0.08 19.07
CA PHE A 58 -24.62 1.16 18.81
C PHE A 58 -25.87 1.00 17.92
N GLY A 59 -26.20 -0.24 17.52
CA GLY A 59 -27.34 -0.52 16.63
C GLY A 59 -27.19 0.14 15.24
N ALA A 60 -25.96 0.25 14.75
CA ALA A 60 -25.65 0.81 13.44
C ALA A 60 -25.43 -0.29 12.40
N ASP A 61 -25.51 0.07 11.11
CA ASP A 61 -25.16 -0.84 10.02
C ASP A 61 -23.64 -1.08 9.94
N GLU A 62 -23.22 -2.33 9.79
CA GLU A 62 -21.79 -2.70 9.79
C GLU A 62 -21.04 -2.10 8.60
N GLU A 63 -21.67 -2.03 7.43
CA GLU A 63 -21.06 -1.47 6.23
C GLU A 63 -20.85 0.04 6.36
N GLN A 64 -21.82 0.76 6.93
CA GLN A 64 -21.70 2.18 7.23
C GLN A 64 -20.58 2.48 8.23
N VAL A 65 -20.44 1.66 9.29
CA VAL A 65 -19.36 1.81 10.26
C VAL A 65 -18.01 1.51 9.61
N ALA A 66 -17.91 0.44 8.82
CA ALA A 66 -16.69 0.08 8.11
C ALA A 66 -16.28 1.18 7.12
N HIS A 67 -17.23 1.77 6.40
CA HIS A 67 -17.02 2.89 5.50
C HIS A 67 -16.51 4.13 6.26
N ALA A 68 -17.15 4.51 7.36
CA ALA A 68 -16.70 5.63 8.19
C ALA A 68 -15.27 5.41 8.74
N MET A 69 -14.96 4.18 9.17
CA MET A 69 -13.61 3.81 9.61
C MET A 69 -12.56 3.88 8.48
N ALA A 70 -12.98 3.67 7.22
CA ALA A 70 -12.10 3.78 6.07
C ALA A 70 -11.74 5.24 5.73
N LEU A 71 -12.66 6.17 6.04
CA LEU A 71 -12.50 7.61 5.86
C LEU A 71 -11.61 8.26 6.94
N THR A 72 -11.52 7.65 8.12
CA THR A 72 -10.77 8.21 9.28
C THR A 72 -10.15 7.07 10.12
N ASP A 73 -10.42 6.97 11.42
CA ASP A 73 -10.04 5.88 12.28
C ASP A 73 -11.17 5.42 13.22
N ALA A 74 -10.98 4.26 13.85
CA ALA A 74 -11.97 3.63 14.70
C ALA A 74 -12.32 4.45 15.96
N PHE A 75 -11.38 5.24 16.50
CA PHE A 75 -11.61 6.04 17.70
C PHE A 75 -12.49 7.25 17.38
N HIS A 76 -12.24 7.92 16.26
CA HIS A 76 -13.12 9.00 15.80
C HIS A 76 -14.53 8.49 15.54
N VAL A 77 -14.68 7.36 14.84
CA VAL A 77 -15.98 6.72 14.59
C VAL A 77 -16.68 6.36 15.90
N ALA A 78 -15.97 5.77 16.86
CA ALA A 78 -16.53 5.45 18.17
C ALA A 78 -17.00 6.71 18.93
N GLY A 79 -16.24 7.81 18.85
CA GLY A 79 -16.65 9.10 19.43
C GLY A 79 -17.94 9.63 18.82
N VAL A 80 -18.05 9.62 17.48
CA VAL A 80 -19.26 10.05 16.78
C VAL A 80 -20.46 9.17 17.15
N LEU A 81 -20.28 7.84 17.22
CA LEU A 81 -21.33 6.91 17.64
C LEU A 81 -21.77 7.13 19.09
N LEU A 82 -20.83 7.46 19.99
CA LEU A 82 -21.13 7.78 21.39
C LEU A 82 -21.96 9.06 21.53
N GLU A 83 -21.63 10.11 20.78
CA GLU A 83 -22.28 11.42 20.88
C GLU A 83 -23.59 11.53 20.10
N HIS A 84 -23.69 10.83 18.97
CA HIS A 84 -24.75 11.06 17.99
C HIS A 84 -25.44 9.78 17.51
N GLY A 85 -25.08 8.61 18.05
CA GLY A 85 -25.60 7.32 17.60
C GLY A 85 -25.26 7.02 16.14
N SER A 86 -26.00 6.08 15.53
CA SER A 86 -25.82 5.67 14.13
C SER A 86 -25.99 6.83 13.14
N GLU A 87 -26.89 7.76 13.42
CA GLU A 87 -27.14 8.93 12.55
C GLU A 87 -25.96 9.89 12.49
N GLY A 88 -25.07 9.85 13.49
CA GLY A 88 -23.81 10.56 13.50
C GLY A 88 -22.88 10.16 12.36
N LEU A 89 -22.95 8.93 11.87
CA LEU A 89 -22.05 8.42 10.81
C LEU A 89 -22.11 9.27 9.53
N ARG A 90 -23.26 9.90 9.22
CA ARG A 90 -23.41 10.81 8.07
C ARG A 90 -22.52 12.05 8.11
N ARG A 91 -21.99 12.39 9.30
CA ARG A 91 -21.04 13.50 9.50
C ARG A 91 -19.62 13.15 9.08
N ILE A 92 -19.32 11.85 8.98
CA ILE A 92 -18.02 11.35 8.57
C ILE A 92 -18.05 11.25 7.04
N GLN A 93 -17.50 12.27 6.39
CA GLN A 93 -17.45 12.38 4.94
C GLN A 93 -16.00 12.35 4.46
N LEU A 94 -15.81 12.00 3.19
CA LEU A 94 -14.51 12.10 2.55
C LEU A 94 -14.05 13.56 2.53
N GLN A 95 -12.87 13.82 3.09
CA GLN A 95 -12.31 15.16 3.19
C GLN A 95 -10.89 15.19 2.63
N PRO A 96 -10.53 16.22 1.84
CA PRO A 96 -9.15 16.49 1.47
C PRO A 96 -8.26 16.58 2.72
N LEU A 97 -6.99 16.20 2.55
CA LEU A 97 -5.97 16.15 3.61
C LEU A 97 -6.24 15.18 4.78
N VAL A 98 -7.36 14.46 4.83
CA VAL A 98 -7.55 13.32 5.75
C VAL A 98 -7.15 12.02 5.02
N PRO A 99 -6.13 11.28 5.48
CA PRO A 99 -5.64 10.11 4.76
C PRO A 99 -6.61 8.94 4.84
N VAL A 100 -7.00 8.40 3.68
CA VAL A 100 -7.90 7.25 3.57
C VAL A 100 -7.18 6.00 3.08
N ARG A 101 -7.75 4.83 3.34
CA ARG A 101 -7.24 3.57 2.75
C ARG A 101 -7.84 3.37 1.37
N PRO A 102 -7.02 3.22 0.30
CA PRO A 102 -7.54 3.04 -1.04
C PRO A 102 -8.19 1.67 -1.25
N MET A 103 -8.97 1.57 -2.32
CA MET A 103 -9.47 0.32 -2.87
C MET A 103 -8.32 -0.53 -3.43
N LEU A 104 -8.32 -1.83 -3.19
CA LEU A 104 -7.29 -2.75 -3.66
C LEU A 104 -7.86 -3.73 -4.68
N ALA A 105 -7.04 -4.18 -5.63
CA ALA A 105 -7.41 -5.28 -6.50
C ALA A 105 -7.64 -6.57 -5.69
N GLY A 106 -8.82 -7.16 -5.85
CA GLY A 106 -9.27 -8.36 -5.14
C GLY A 106 -9.07 -9.66 -5.94
N GLY A 107 -9.05 -9.61 -7.27
CA GLY A 107 -8.97 -10.81 -8.12
C GLY A 107 -7.73 -10.91 -8.99
N VAL A 108 -7.63 -12.02 -9.74
CA VAL A 108 -6.65 -12.22 -10.82
C VAL A 108 -7.35 -12.31 -12.17
N THR A 109 -6.67 -11.98 -13.26
CA THR A 109 -7.31 -12.00 -14.59
C THR A 109 -7.68 -13.40 -15.07
N ALA A 110 -7.13 -14.45 -14.46
CA ALA A 110 -7.52 -15.83 -14.73
C ALA A 110 -8.99 -16.11 -14.36
N ASP A 111 -9.55 -15.33 -13.42
CA ASP A 111 -10.93 -15.46 -12.96
C ASP A 111 -11.94 -14.78 -13.89
N LEU A 112 -11.49 -14.13 -14.97
CA LEU A 112 -12.38 -13.47 -15.93
C LEU A 112 -13.26 -14.51 -16.65
N THR A 113 -14.52 -14.14 -16.86
CA THR A 113 -15.52 -14.88 -17.64
C THR A 113 -16.01 -14.02 -18.80
N ASP A 114 -16.75 -14.62 -19.74
CA ASP A 114 -17.25 -13.88 -20.91
C ASP A 114 -18.25 -12.77 -20.51
N ALA A 115 -18.90 -12.90 -19.36
CA ALA A 115 -19.82 -11.90 -18.81
C ALA A 115 -19.12 -10.64 -18.26
N ASP A 116 -17.79 -10.69 -18.03
CA ASP A 116 -17.01 -9.54 -17.56
C ASP A 116 -16.69 -8.54 -18.69
N PHE A 117 -16.92 -8.89 -19.96
CA PHE A 117 -16.60 -8.06 -21.11
C PHE A 117 -17.78 -7.18 -21.53
N PRO A 118 -17.51 -5.95 -22.02
CA PRO A 118 -16.20 -5.37 -22.25
C PRO A 118 -15.56 -4.82 -20.96
N ILE A 119 -14.24 -4.98 -20.81
CA ILE A 119 -13.50 -4.59 -19.60
C ILE A 119 -12.38 -3.60 -19.92
N TRP A 120 -12.10 -2.66 -19.02
CA TRP A 120 -11.01 -1.71 -19.17
C TRP A 120 -9.69 -2.32 -18.68
N VAL A 121 -8.62 -2.20 -19.48
CA VAL A 121 -7.31 -2.76 -19.16
C VAL A 121 -6.28 -1.63 -19.09
N GLU A 122 -5.67 -1.45 -17.92
CA GLU A 122 -4.62 -0.45 -17.68
C GLU A 122 -3.26 -1.10 -17.45
N ARG A 123 -2.21 -0.31 -17.68
CA ARG A 123 -0.85 -0.65 -17.25
C ARG A 123 -0.82 -0.87 -15.74
N LYS A 124 -0.18 -1.96 -15.32
CA LYS A 124 0.26 -2.11 -13.93
C LYS A 124 1.65 -1.49 -13.79
N TYR A 125 1.69 -0.28 -13.24
CA TYR A 125 2.93 0.41 -12.90
C TYR A 125 3.63 -0.30 -11.73
N ASP A 126 4.96 -0.37 -11.79
CA ASP A 126 5.81 -0.84 -10.69
C ASP A 126 6.34 0.38 -9.92
N GLY A 127 5.64 0.76 -8.85
CA GLY A 127 5.91 2.02 -8.18
C GLY A 127 5.33 2.08 -6.76
N ILE A 128 5.09 3.32 -6.32
CA ILE A 128 4.54 3.62 -5.01
C ILE A 128 3.17 4.28 -5.20
N ARG A 129 2.11 3.54 -4.84
CA ARG A 129 0.76 4.10 -4.82
C ARG A 129 0.64 5.26 -3.84
N LEU A 130 0.17 6.41 -4.34
CA LEU A 130 -0.08 7.62 -3.56
C LEU A 130 -1.47 8.17 -3.87
N LEU A 131 -2.16 8.62 -2.81
CA LEU A 131 -3.32 9.48 -2.92
C LEU A 131 -2.84 10.92 -2.78
N LEU A 132 -2.92 11.70 -3.86
CA LEU A 132 -2.59 13.11 -3.86
C LEU A 132 -3.80 13.90 -3.40
N HIS A 133 -3.65 14.66 -2.32
CA HIS A 133 -4.68 15.52 -1.77
C HIS A 133 -4.29 16.97 -2.02
N LYS A 134 -5.27 17.79 -2.42
CA LYS A 134 -5.14 19.25 -2.52
C LYS A 134 -6.32 19.90 -1.80
N SER A 135 -6.04 20.97 -1.05
CA SER A 135 -7.08 21.86 -0.52
C SER A 135 -6.61 23.30 -0.59
N THR A 136 -7.41 24.15 -1.23
CA THR A 136 -7.23 25.60 -1.30
C THR A 136 -8.29 26.25 -0.43
N ASP A 137 -7.87 27.04 0.56
CA ASP A 137 -8.81 27.81 1.39
C ASP A 137 -9.36 29.04 0.65
N LEU A 138 -10.31 29.74 1.29
CA LEU A 138 -10.93 30.95 0.73
C LEU A 138 -9.94 32.11 0.53
N ARG A 139 -8.76 32.07 1.16
CA ARG A 139 -7.70 33.08 1.04
C ARG A 139 -6.68 32.70 -0.05
N GLY A 140 -6.86 31.56 -0.72
CA GLY A 140 -5.95 31.06 -1.73
C GLY A 140 -4.76 30.27 -1.18
N SER A 141 -4.71 29.99 0.12
CA SER A 141 -3.67 29.15 0.71
C SER A 141 -3.88 27.70 0.28
N VAL A 142 -2.88 27.11 -0.36
CA VAL A 142 -2.93 25.73 -0.84
C VAL A 142 -2.14 24.82 0.10
N LEU A 143 -2.82 23.82 0.61
CA LEU A 143 -2.25 22.69 1.33
C LEU A 143 -2.31 21.44 0.45
N CYS A 144 -1.26 20.62 0.55
CA CYS A 144 -1.10 19.39 -0.21
C CYS A 144 -0.83 18.22 0.73
N GLY A 145 -1.10 17.01 0.29
CA GLY A 145 -0.71 15.78 0.96
C GLY A 145 -0.48 14.66 -0.06
N ALA A 146 0.41 13.71 0.26
CA ALA A 146 0.67 12.56 -0.59
C ALA A 146 0.68 11.29 0.27
N TYR A 147 -0.45 10.61 0.34
CA TYR A 147 -0.64 9.52 1.29
C TYR A 147 -0.45 8.15 0.64
N THR A 148 0.43 7.35 1.22
CA THR A 148 0.63 5.95 0.81
C THR A 148 -0.60 5.09 1.15
N ARG A 149 -0.64 3.88 0.59
CA ARG A 149 -1.63 2.83 0.93
C ARG A 149 -1.90 2.65 2.44
N ASN A 150 -0.87 2.84 3.27
CA ASN A 150 -0.96 2.68 4.72
C ASN A 150 -1.15 4.01 5.47
N ARG A 151 -1.60 5.07 4.77
CA ARG A 151 -1.87 6.40 5.33
C ARG A 151 -0.63 7.15 5.84
N GLY A 152 0.56 6.74 5.43
CA GLY A 152 1.78 7.50 5.69
C GLY A 152 1.89 8.66 4.71
N ASP A 153 2.15 9.87 5.22
CA ASP A 153 2.39 11.07 4.41
C ASP A 153 3.82 11.09 3.88
N TRP A 154 3.94 11.19 2.57
CA TRP A 154 5.18 11.12 1.81
C TRP A 154 5.48 12.42 1.05
N LEU A 155 4.68 13.47 1.26
CA LEU A 155 4.84 14.72 0.51
C LEU A 155 6.27 15.29 0.62
N GLU A 156 6.81 15.38 1.84
CA GLU A 156 8.16 15.91 2.08
C GLU A 156 9.28 14.97 1.58
N GLN A 157 8.99 13.68 1.41
CA GLN A 157 9.97 12.70 0.91
C GLN A 157 10.16 12.80 -0.61
N ILE A 158 9.20 13.40 -1.33
CA ILE A 158 9.19 13.44 -2.79
C ILE A 158 9.37 14.88 -3.24
N ARG A 159 10.62 15.25 -3.50
CA ARG A 159 11.00 16.62 -3.85
C ARG A 159 10.21 17.15 -5.06
N GLY A 160 9.54 18.28 -4.87
CA GLY A 160 8.79 18.98 -5.93
C GLY A 160 7.39 18.42 -6.21
N LEU A 161 6.95 17.37 -5.52
CA LEU A 161 5.60 16.83 -5.67
C LEU A 161 4.53 17.84 -5.24
N ASP A 162 4.80 18.65 -4.21
CA ASP A 162 3.91 19.72 -3.77
C ASP A 162 3.64 20.74 -4.89
N VAL A 163 4.68 21.13 -5.65
CA VAL A 163 4.55 22.02 -6.82
C VAL A 163 3.65 21.38 -7.88
N SER A 164 3.81 20.08 -8.15
CA SER A 164 2.95 19.34 -9.08
C SER A 164 1.50 19.30 -8.61
N ILE A 165 1.25 18.99 -7.33
CA ILE A 165 -0.10 18.94 -6.76
C ILE A 165 -0.77 20.32 -6.82
N ARG A 166 -0.05 21.39 -6.46
CA ARG A 166 -0.57 22.78 -6.49
C ARG A 166 -1.09 23.17 -7.88
N ASN A 167 -0.48 22.63 -8.94
CA ASN A 167 -0.85 22.93 -10.32
C ASN A 167 -2.12 22.21 -10.80
N ILE A 168 -2.60 21.17 -10.14
CA ILE A 168 -3.87 20.50 -10.49
C ILE A 168 -5.00 21.54 -10.46
N PRO A 169 -5.81 21.71 -11.51
CA PRO A 169 -6.80 22.78 -11.63
C PRO A 169 -8.08 22.49 -10.83
N ALA A 170 -7.92 22.31 -9.52
CA ALA A 170 -9.00 22.12 -8.54
C ALA A 170 -8.75 22.98 -7.30
N ALA A 171 -9.82 23.41 -6.63
CA ALA A 171 -9.73 23.97 -5.28
C ALA A 171 -9.50 22.86 -4.25
N THR A 172 -10.24 21.77 -4.37
CA THR A 172 -10.06 20.58 -3.53
C THR A 172 -10.11 19.31 -4.38
N CYS A 173 -9.20 18.37 -4.14
CA CYS A 173 -9.26 17.08 -4.82
C CYS A 173 -8.54 15.96 -4.06
N ILE A 174 -8.92 14.71 -4.39
CA ILE A 174 -8.23 13.47 -3.99
C ILE A 174 -8.04 12.62 -5.25
N VAL A 175 -6.79 12.51 -5.71
CA VAL A 175 -6.40 11.76 -6.91
C VAL A 175 -5.63 10.51 -6.49
N ASP A 176 -6.04 9.34 -6.98
CA ASP A 176 -5.38 8.06 -6.70
C ASP A 176 -4.53 7.66 -7.91
N GLY A 177 -3.28 7.26 -7.66
CA GLY A 177 -2.33 6.99 -8.72
C GLY A 177 -1.05 6.34 -8.23
N GLU A 178 -0.16 6.08 -9.17
CA GLU A 178 1.15 5.48 -8.92
C GLU A 178 2.26 6.51 -9.16
N LEU A 179 3.11 6.73 -8.16
CA LEU A 179 4.42 7.33 -8.38
C LEU A 179 5.34 6.25 -8.97
N PHE A 180 5.79 6.44 -10.19
CA PHE A 180 6.72 5.55 -10.88
C PHE A 180 7.85 6.38 -11.49
N GLY A 181 8.80 5.74 -12.17
CA GLY A 181 9.84 6.47 -12.87
C GLY A 181 10.30 5.77 -14.14
N THR A 182 11.17 6.45 -14.88
CA THR A 182 11.92 5.88 -15.99
C THR A 182 13.41 6.11 -15.77
N VAL A 183 14.22 5.10 -16.07
CA VAL A 183 15.68 5.20 -16.10
C VAL A 183 16.15 5.11 -17.54
N LEU A 184 17.32 5.69 -17.82
CA LEU A 184 18.00 5.54 -19.09
C LEU A 184 19.09 4.49 -18.91
N ASP A 185 18.86 3.32 -19.48
CA ASP A 185 19.88 2.29 -19.62
C ASP A 185 20.80 2.67 -20.79
N ILE A 186 22.10 2.45 -20.64
CA ILE A 186 23.10 2.79 -21.67
C ILE A 186 22.91 1.90 -22.90
N ASP A 187 22.56 0.63 -22.69
CA ASP A 187 22.47 -0.37 -23.75
C ASP A 187 21.05 -0.55 -24.28
N GLU A 188 20.05 -0.46 -23.39
CA GLU A 188 18.63 -0.73 -23.74
C GLU A 188 17.78 0.55 -23.93
N GLY A 189 18.34 1.73 -23.67
CA GLY A 189 17.62 2.99 -23.74
C GLY A 189 16.65 3.21 -22.57
N ALA A 190 15.60 4.01 -22.79
CA ALA A 190 14.69 4.39 -21.71
C ALA A 190 13.72 3.26 -21.36
N ARG A 191 13.69 2.85 -20.09
CA ARG A 191 12.75 1.85 -19.57
C ARG A 191 12.05 2.33 -18.29
N PRO A 192 10.89 1.75 -17.93
CA PRO A 192 10.34 1.91 -16.59
C PRO A 192 11.35 1.49 -15.52
N ALA A 193 11.46 2.30 -14.47
CA ALA A 193 12.20 1.97 -13.28
C ALA A 193 11.42 0.93 -12.47
N THR A 194 12.13 0.00 -11.84
CA THR A 194 11.55 -0.89 -10.83
C THR A 194 11.17 -0.10 -9.58
N VAL A 195 10.26 -0.63 -8.77
CA VAL A 195 9.90 0.01 -7.49
C VAL A 195 11.11 0.17 -6.55
N TYR A 196 12.10 -0.73 -6.62
CA TYR A 196 13.33 -0.63 -5.84
C TYR A 196 14.21 0.54 -6.28
N GLU A 197 14.34 0.78 -7.59
CA GLU A 197 15.03 1.95 -8.14
C GLU A 197 14.31 3.25 -7.71
N VAL A 198 12.98 3.26 -7.72
CA VAL A 198 12.18 4.39 -7.23
C VAL A 198 12.45 4.65 -5.74
N TYR A 199 12.43 3.61 -4.88
CA TYR A 199 12.76 3.77 -3.46
C TYR A 199 14.19 4.26 -3.24
N ALA A 200 15.16 3.67 -3.95
CA ALA A 200 16.56 4.10 -3.86
C ALA A 200 16.72 5.56 -4.27
N SER A 201 15.98 6.01 -5.29
CA SER A 201 16.00 7.41 -5.75
C SER A 201 15.47 8.36 -4.66
N LEU A 202 14.34 8.03 -4.04
CA LEU A 202 13.76 8.84 -2.96
C LEU A 202 14.66 8.89 -1.71
N GLN A 203 15.51 7.87 -1.51
CA GLN A 203 16.48 7.83 -0.41
C GLN A 203 17.83 8.46 -0.76
N GLY A 204 18.02 8.96 -1.99
CA GLY A 204 19.29 9.50 -2.47
C GLY A 204 20.39 8.43 -2.65
N GLN A 205 19.99 7.18 -2.85
CA GLN A 205 20.85 6.00 -2.97
C GLN A 205 20.81 5.35 -4.36
N ALA A 206 20.07 5.94 -5.31
CA ALA A 206 19.98 5.38 -6.66
C ALA A 206 21.34 5.49 -7.39
N ALA A 207 21.80 4.37 -7.93
CA ALA A 207 22.99 4.33 -8.78
C ALA A 207 22.76 5.06 -10.12
N ILE A 208 21.53 5.04 -10.62
CA ILE A 208 21.11 5.69 -11.88
C ILE A 208 19.99 6.69 -11.56
N PRO A 209 20.04 7.93 -12.07
CA PRO A 209 18.96 8.90 -11.89
C PRO A 209 17.61 8.37 -12.39
N VAL A 210 16.59 8.44 -11.53
CA VAL A 210 15.22 8.05 -11.87
C VAL A 210 14.40 9.30 -12.19
N ASN A 211 13.84 9.35 -13.40
CA ASN A 211 12.92 10.41 -13.80
C ASN A 211 11.51 10.07 -13.29
N LEU A 212 11.19 10.58 -12.09
CA LEU A 212 9.92 10.32 -11.41
C LEU A 212 8.73 10.99 -12.11
N LYS A 213 7.60 10.28 -12.14
CA LYS A 213 6.33 10.65 -12.76
C LYS A 213 5.18 10.12 -11.92
N PHE A 214 4.00 10.71 -12.06
CA PHE A 214 2.78 10.22 -11.41
C PHE A 214 1.71 9.86 -12.45
N ALA A 215 1.28 8.60 -12.43
CA ALA A 215 0.18 8.11 -13.26
C ALA A 215 -1.10 8.02 -12.43
N ALA A 216 -1.99 9.00 -12.60
CA ALA A 216 -3.31 9.03 -11.97
C ALA A 216 -4.25 8.01 -12.63
N PHE A 217 -4.88 7.12 -11.87
CA PHE A 217 -5.80 6.12 -12.40
C PHE A 217 -7.21 6.18 -11.81
N ASP A 218 -7.45 7.03 -10.80
CA ASP A 218 -8.79 7.29 -10.27
C ASP A 218 -8.90 8.69 -9.61
N LEU A 219 -10.13 9.15 -9.40
CA LEU A 219 -10.46 10.44 -8.76
C LEU A 219 -11.61 10.24 -7.78
N LEU A 220 -11.33 10.47 -6.49
CA LEU A 220 -12.26 10.16 -5.41
C LEU A 220 -13.06 11.40 -4.96
N TYR A 221 -12.47 12.59 -5.08
CA TYR A 221 -13.07 13.83 -4.61
C TYR A 221 -12.69 14.99 -5.51
N LEU A 222 -13.62 15.89 -5.79
CA LEU A 222 -13.38 17.12 -6.55
C LEU A 222 -14.30 18.25 -6.10
N ASN A 223 -13.73 19.38 -5.68
CA ASN A 223 -14.41 20.65 -5.43
C ASN A 223 -15.70 20.54 -4.59
N GLY A 224 -15.65 19.81 -3.48
CA GLY A 224 -16.81 19.63 -2.59
C GLY A 224 -17.61 18.35 -2.85
N ALA A 225 -17.38 17.66 -3.96
CA ALA A 225 -18.11 16.47 -4.34
C ALA A 225 -17.31 15.19 -4.04
N ASP A 226 -17.92 14.29 -3.27
CA ASP A 226 -17.51 12.90 -3.19
C ASP A 226 -17.92 12.16 -4.47
N LEU A 227 -16.94 11.59 -5.17
CA LEU A 227 -17.15 10.87 -6.43
C LEU A 227 -17.12 9.36 -6.25
N THR A 228 -16.88 8.84 -5.04
CA THR A 228 -16.69 7.39 -4.81
C THR A 228 -17.90 6.55 -5.18
N ALA A 229 -19.12 7.10 -5.07
CA ALA A 229 -20.35 6.44 -5.50
C ALA A 229 -20.56 6.42 -7.03
N LYS A 230 -19.86 7.27 -7.78
CA LYS A 230 -19.96 7.30 -9.26
C LYS A 230 -19.30 6.07 -9.87
N SER A 231 -19.71 5.70 -11.08
CA SER A 231 -19.05 4.65 -11.85
C SER A 231 -17.59 5.03 -12.16
N LEU A 232 -16.71 4.04 -12.30
CA LEU A 232 -15.31 4.28 -12.70
C LEU A 232 -15.21 5.00 -14.04
N GLN A 233 -16.15 4.76 -14.97
CA GLN A 233 -16.23 5.47 -16.24
C GLN A 233 -16.37 6.99 -16.03
N GLU A 234 -17.33 7.41 -15.21
CA GLU A 234 -17.54 8.84 -14.89
C GLU A 234 -16.32 9.44 -14.19
N ARG A 235 -15.78 8.75 -13.16
CA ARG A 235 -14.61 9.24 -12.41
C ARG A 235 -13.40 9.41 -13.33
N ARG A 236 -13.17 8.46 -14.25
CA ARG A 236 -12.08 8.52 -15.23
C ARG A 236 -12.27 9.66 -16.23
N GLN A 237 -13.48 9.90 -16.70
CA GLN A 237 -13.77 11.02 -17.60
C GLN A 237 -13.46 12.37 -16.92
N ILE A 238 -13.88 12.54 -15.67
CA ILE A 238 -13.60 13.74 -14.88
C ILE A 238 -12.09 13.87 -14.63
N LEU A 239 -11.42 12.77 -14.28
CA LEU A 239 -9.97 12.73 -14.08
C LEU A 239 -9.21 13.18 -15.34
N LEU A 240 -9.62 12.70 -16.52
CA LEU A 240 -9.01 13.08 -17.79
C LEU A 240 -9.12 14.59 -18.02
N SER A 241 -10.31 15.16 -17.85
CA SER A 241 -10.52 16.61 -17.95
C SER A 241 -9.71 17.40 -16.93
N LEU A 242 -9.51 16.86 -15.73
CA LEU A 242 -8.75 17.51 -14.66
C LEU A 242 -7.23 17.54 -14.92
N ILE A 243 -6.66 16.44 -15.42
CA ILE A 243 -5.19 16.26 -15.54
C ILE A 243 -4.65 16.72 -16.91
N THR A 244 -5.44 16.63 -17.98
CA THR A 244 -5.01 17.04 -19.35
C THR A 244 -4.40 18.46 -19.39
N PRO A 245 -4.98 19.49 -18.73
CA PRO A 245 -4.43 20.85 -18.76
C PRO A 245 -3.04 21.03 -18.13
N VAL A 246 -2.61 20.08 -17.28
CA VAL A 246 -1.31 20.15 -16.58
C VAL A 246 -0.28 19.18 -17.14
N GLN A 247 -0.69 18.24 -17.99
CA GLN A 247 0.19 17.19 -18.53
C GLN A 247 1.34 17.75 -19.39
N GLN A 248 1.13 18.89 -20.06
CA GLN A 248 2.14 19.56 -20.88
C GLN A 248 2.95 20.62 -20.12
N ARG A 249 2.67 20.83 -18.82
CA ARG A 249 3.42 21.80 -18.02
C ARG A 249 4.74 21.19 -17.55
N PRO A 250 5.84 21.97 -17.52
CA PRO A 250 7.11 21.52 -16.95
C PRO A 250 7.00 21.46 -15.42
N LEU A 251 6.43 20.38 -14.91
CA LEU A 251 6.31 20.12 -13.47
C LEU A 251 7.49 19.29 -12.96
N PRO A 252 7.96 19.49 -11.71
CA PRO A 252 9.03 18.67 -11.14
C PRO A 252 8.72 17.17 -11.16
N ILE A 253 7.46 16.82 -10.88
CA ILE A 253 6.92 15.47 -11.08
C ILE A 253 5.78 15.57 -12.10
N PRO A 254 5.99 15.16 -13.37
CA PRO A 254 4.94 15.19 -14.38
C PRO A 254 3.72 14.36 -13.97
N LEU A 255 2.53 14.91 -14.18
CA LEU A 255 1.26 14.25 -13.91
C LEU A 255 0.62 13.80 -15.22
N SER A 256 0.21 12.54 -15.31
CA SER A 256 -0.51 12.00 -16.46
C SER A 256 -1.64 11.07 -15.99
N VAL A 257 -2.66 10.89 -16.83
CA VAL A 257 -3.66 9.82 -16.58
C VAL A 257 -3.09 8.49 -17.05
N SER A 258 -3.34 7.43 -16.28
CA SER A 258 -3.03 6.05 -16.61
C SER A 258 -3.66 5.67 -17.93
N GLU A 259 -2.83 5.21 -18.87
CA GLU A 259 -3.28 4.76 -20.18
C GLU A 259 -3.83 3.33 -20.08
N GLY A 260 -4.86 3.07 -20.87
CA GLY A 260 -5.51 1.78 -20.96
C GLY A 260 -6.33 1.66 -22.23
N GLN A 261 -6.90 0.48 -22.45
CA GLN A 261 -7.73 0.17 -23.61
C GLN A 261 -8.89 -0.74 -23.19
N MET A 262 -10.02 -0.63 -23.88
CA MET A 262 -11.11 -1.59 -23.73
C MET A 262 -10.69 -2.92 -24.37
N ALA A 263 -10.98 -4.01 -23.68
CA ALA A 263 -10.87 -5.38 -24.19
C ALA A 263 -12.29 -5.96 -24.34
N ALA A 264 -12.56 -6.58 -25.48
CA ALA A 264 -13.85 -7.23 -25.75
C ALA A 264 -13.81 -8.74 -25.48
N SER A 265 -12.62 -9.31 -25.23
CA SER A 265 -12.41 -10.74 -25.04
C SER A 265 -11.18 -11.04 -24.18
N LYS A 266 -11.04 -12.30 -23.77
CA LYS A 266 -9.82 -12.80 -23.09
C LYS A 266 -8.58 -12.68 -23.97
N ASP A 267 -8.73 -12.84 -25.28
CA ASP A 267 -7.61 -12.71 -26.23
C ASP A 267 -7.12 -11.26 -26.33
N ASP A 268 -8.03 -10.28 -26.27
CA ASP A 268 -7.64 -8.87 -26.16
C ASP A 268 -6.86 -8.60 -24.87
N VAL A 269 -7.30 -9.16 -23.74
CA VAL A 269 -6.60 -9.04 -22.46
C VAL A 269 -5.20 -9.67 -22.54
N ASN A 270 -5.07 -10.84 -23.17
CA ASN A 270 -3.79 -11.51 -23.42
C ASN A 270 -2.86 -10.63 -24.27
N ARG A 271 -3.37 -10.11 -25.39
CA ARG A 271 -2.63 -9.22 -26.28
C ARG A 271 -2.15 -7.96 -25.56
N LEU A 272 -3.03 -7.31 -24.79
CA LEU A 272 -2.71 -6.10 -24.01
C LEU A 272 -1.71 -6.39 -22.89
N PHE A 273 -1.81 -7.56 -22.24
CA PHE A 273 -0.82 -8.01 -21.28
C PHE A 273 0.59 -8.09 -21.91
N HIS A 274 0.73 -8.79 -23.04
CA HIS A 274 2.02 -8.88 -23.74
C HIS A 274 2.51 -7.52 -24.25
N HIS A 275 1.61 -6.69 -24.76
CA HIS A 275 1.93 -5.34 -25.23
C HIS A 275 2.51 -4.46 -24.11
N PHE A 276 1.86 -4.40 -22.94
CA PHE A 276 2.37 -3.60 -21.82
C PHE A 276 3.60 -4.22 -21.16
N ARG A 277 3.74 -5.56 -21.16
CA ARG A 277 4.98 -6.24 -20.73
C ARG A 277 6.17 -5.90 -21.63
N ALA A 278 5.97 -5.84 -22.95
CA ALA A 278 7.01 -5.45 -23.91
C ALA A 278 7.47 -3.99 -23.72
N GLN A 279 6.65 -3.14 -23.09
CA GLN A 279 7.00 -1.77 -22.70
C GLN A 279 7.69 -1.69 -21.33
N GLY A 280 7.95 -2.82 -20.67
CA GLY A 280 8.63 -2.90 -19.37
C GLY A 280 7.73 -2.70 -18.14
N TYR A 281 6.41 -2.58 -18.31
CA TYR A 281 5.49 -2.49 -17.16
C TYR A 281 5.36 -3.84 -16.45
N GLU A 282 4.97 -3.82 -15.17
CA GLU A 282 4.88 -5.01 -14.33
C GLU A 282 3.84 -6.03 -14.86
N GLY A 283 2.79 -5.51 -15.50
CA GLY A 283 1.69 -6.30 -16.03
C GLY A 283 0.48 -5.43 -16.31
N ILE A 284 -0.71 -5.93 -15.99
CA ILE A 284 -1.98 -5.22 -16.22
C ILE A 284 -2.89 -5.24 -14.99
N ILE A 285 -3.76 -4.24 -14.92
CA ILE A 285 -4.94 -4.23 -14.06
C ILE A 285 -6.16 -4.14 -14.97
N THR A 286 -7.08 -5.09 -14.87
CA THR A 286 -8.40 -4.99 -15.48
C THR A 286 -9.39 -4.41 -14.49
N LYS A 287 -10.30 -3.56 -14.98
CA LYS A 287 -11.27 -2.83 -14.17
C LYS A 287 -12.64 -2.85 -14.84
N ASP A 288 -13.68 -3.18 -14.07
CA ASP A 288 -15.06 -2.95 -14.48
C ASP A 288 -15.40 -1.45 -14.36
N LEU A 289 -15.73 -0.83 -15.51
CA LEU A 289 -16.02 0.60 -15.60
C LEU A 289 -17.32 1.02 -14.93
N SER A 290 -18.25 0.10 -14.67
CA SER A 290 -19.55 0.38 -14.05
C SER A 290 -19.47 0.53 -12.53
N THR A 291 -18.34 0.15 -11.92
CA THR A 291 -18.25 -0.03 -10.46
C THR A 291 -17.90 1.24 -9.68
N PRO A 292 -18.46 1.41 -8.46
CA PRO A 292 -18.07 2.48 -7.56
C PRO A 292 -16.67 2.25 -6.98
N TYR A 293 -16.10 3.27 -6.36
CA TYR A 293 -14.85 3.16 -5.60
C TYR A 293 -15.15 2.72 -4.16
N ARG A 294 -14.76 1.49 -3.79
CA ARG A 294 -14.97 0.95 -2.44
C ARG A 294 -13.73 1.15 -1.57
N LEU A 295 -13.76 2.15 -0.69
CA LEU A 295 -12.67 2.45 0.23
C LEU A 295 -12.32 1.26 1.14
N SER A 296 -11.02 1.10 1.44
CA SER A 296 -10.47 0.05 2.29
C SER A 296 -10.91 -1.39 1.94
N SER A 297 -11.36 -1.64 0.70
CA SER A 297 -11.81 -2.95 0.25
C SER A 297 -10.76 -3.66 -0.62
N ARG A 298 -10.94 -4.98 -0.78
CA ARG A 298 -10.31 -5.75 -1.87
C ARG A 298 -11.41 -6.09 -2.85
N ASP A 299 -11.47 -5.34 -3.93
CA ASP A 299 -12.60 -5.37 -4.85
C ASP A 299 -12.34 -6.34 -6.01
N PRO A 300 -13.22 -7.34 -6.23
CA PRO A 300 -13.09 -8.27 -7.36
C PRO A 300 -13.26 -7.57 -8.73
N ALA A 301 -13.85 -6.37 -8.78
CA ALA A 301 -13.95 -5.57 -10.00
C ALA A 301 -12.59 -5.13 -10.54
N TRP A 302 -11.56 -5.11 -9.68
CA TRP A 302 -10.18 -4.83 -10.06
C TRP A 302 -9.36 -6.11 -9.98
N ARG A 303 -8.88 -6.58 -11.12
CA ARG A 303 -8.12 -7.83 -11.23
C ARG A 303 -6.75 -7.59 -11.81
N LYS A 304 -5.73 -8.21 -11.21
CA LYS A 304 -4.33 -8.00 -11.64
C LYS A 304 -3.80 -9.22 -12.39
N ARG A 305 -2.91 -8.96 -13.35
CA ARG A 305 -2.05 -9.98 -13.94
C ARG A 305 -0.61 -9.50 -13.87
N LYS A 306 0.27 -10.38 -13.40
CA LYS A 306 1.72 -10.22 -13.43
C LYS A 306 2.30 -11.42 -14.18
N PRO A 307 3.52 -11.34 -14.73
CA PRO A 307 4.21 -12.53 -15.17
C PRO A 307 4.39 -13.48 -13.98
N GLU A 308 4.16 -14.75 -14.21
CA GLU A 308 4.58 -15.80 -13.29
C GLU A 308 6.02 -16.15 -13.65
N ILE A 309 6.96 -15.69 -12.83
CA ILE A 309 8.36 -16.11 -12.90
C ILE A 309 8.59 -17.02 -11.72
N THR A 310 8.78 -18.31 -11.99
CA THR A 310 9.18 -19.29 -10.98
C THR A 310 10.70 -19.47 -11.06
N LEU A 311 11.34 -19.52 -9.90
CA LEU A 311 12.77 -19.78 -9.76
C LEU A 311 12.92 -20.94 -8.78
N ASP A 312 13.77 -21.90 -9.15
CA ASP A 312 14.22 -22.93 -8.22
C ASP A 312 15.36 -22.36 -7.38
N LEU A 313 15.08 -22.15 -6.09
CA LEU A 313 16.01 -21.57 -5.13
C LEU A 313 16.27 -22.54 -3.99
N VAL A 314 17.45 -22.47 -3.40
CA VAL A 314 17.80 -23.28 -2.24
C VAL A 314 17.45 -22.54 -0.95
N ILE A 315 16.97 -23.27 0.05
CA ILE A 315 16.81 -22.73 1.40
C ILE A 315 18.18 -22.74 2.06
N MET A 316 18.71 -21.55 2.33
CA MET A 316 20.02 -21.34 2.95
C MET A 316 19.91 -21.14 4.47
N GLY A 317 18.70 -20.88 4.97
CA GLY A 317 18.45 -20.73 6.41
C GLY A 317 16.97 -20.55 6.71
N ALA A 318 16.60 -20.75 7.97
CA ALA A 318 15.24 -20.55 8.46
C ALA A 318 15.26 -19.58 9.65
N ILE A 319 14.36 -18.60 9.62
CA ILE A 319 14.33 -17.54 10.63
C ILE A 319 13.16 -17.78 11.56
N ARG A 320 13.44 -17.82 12.86
CA ARG A 320 12.42 -18.09 13.86
C ARG A 320 11.31 -17.06 13.80
N SER A 321 10.08 -17.56 13.89
CA SER A 321 8.91 -16.70 13.98
C SER A 321 8.96 -15.86 15.25
N VAL A 322 8.76 -14.55 15.11
CA VAL A 322 8.64 -13.60 16.23
C VAL A 322 7.18 -13.19 16.48
N THR A 323 6.24 -13.77 15.74
CA THR A 323 4.81 -13.53 15.94
C THR A 323 4.26 -14.43 17.05
N THR A 324 3.28 -13.92 17.78
CA THR A 324 2.59 -14.63 18.86
C THR A 324 1.25 -15.21 18.40
N LYS A 325 0.99 -15.26 17.07
CA LYS A 325 -0.24 -15.87 16.55
C LYS A 325 -0.18 -17.37 16.80
N GLU A 326 -1.26 -17.94 17.31
CA GLU A 326 -1.37 -19.40 17.54
C GLU A 326 -1.18 -20.22 16.26
N THR A 327 -1.50 -19.64 15.10
CA THR A 327 -1.30 -20.27 13.79
C THR A 327 0.10 -20.08 13.21
N ALA A 328 1.02 -19.44 13.94
CA ALA A 328 2.36 -19.20 13.44
C ALA A 328 3.18 -20.49 13.54
N GLY A 329 3.77 -20.91 12.42
CA GLY A 329 4.78 -21.95 12.40
C GLY A 329 6.03 -21.54 13.19
N MET A 330 6.92 -22.51 13.42
CA MET A 330 8.18 -22.28 14.14
C MET A 330 9.05 -21.22 13.44
N PHE A 331 8.99 -21.16 12.12
CA PHE A 331 9.74 -20.22 11.29
C PHE A 331 8.80 -19.16 10.69
N GLY A 332 9.26 -17.92 10.65
CA GLY A 332 8.51 -16.80 10.08
C GLY A 332 8.88 -16.52 8.62
N SER A 333 10.11 -16.84 8.22
CA SER A 333 10.59 -16.77 6.83
C SER A 333 11.80 -17.68 6.62
N TYR A 334 12.10 -17.96 5.35
CA TYR A 334 13.23 -18.77 4.91
C TYR A 334 14.15 -17.95 4.02
N VAL A 335 15.45 -17.94 4.32
CA VAL A 335 16.48 -17.29 3.51
C VAL A 335 16.72 -18.14 2.28
N ILE A 336 16.64 -17.53 1.11
CA ILE A 336 16.75 -18.22 -0.19
C ILE A 336 18.02 -17.81 -0.93
N GLY A 337 18.65 -18.78 -1.57
CA GLY A 337 19.87 -18.62 -2.35
C GLY A 337 19.70 -19.04 -3.81
N ALA A 338 20.34 -18.31 -4.71
CA ALA A 338 20.46 -18.67 -6.12
C ALA A 338 21.86 -19.22 -6.41
N ARG A 339 21.96 -20.18 -7.33
CA ARG A 339 23.25 -20.76 -7.71
C ARG A 339 24.09 -19.73 -8.46
N ASN A 340 25.34 -19.53 -8.04
CA ASN A 340 26.27 -18.61 -8.69
C ASN A 340 27.17 -19.34 -9.71
N ALA A 341 27.85 -18.57 -10.57
CA ALA A 341 28.71 -19.11 -11.63
C ALA A 341 29.90 -19.94 -11.11
N ARG A 342 30.27 -19.77 -9.83
CA ARG A 342 31.35 -20.51 -9.17
C ARG A 342 30.87 -21.83 -8.55
N GLY A 343 29.60 -22.18 -8.70
CA GLY A 343 28.99 -23.41 -8.18
C GLY A 343 28.52 -23.34 -6.72
N GLY A 344 28.64 -22.18 -6.07
CA GLY A 344 28.08 -21.90 -4.75
C GLY A 344 26.69 -21.27 -4.83
N PHE A 345 26.21 -20.73 -3.70
CA PHE A 345 24.92 -20.06 -3.62
C PHE A 345 25.06 -18.65 -3.02
N ASP A 346 24.47 -17.66 -3.69
CA ASP A 346 24.39 -16.29 -3.20
C ASP A 346 22.99 -16.03 -2.63
N VAL A 347 22.89 -15.34 -1.50
CA VAL A 347 21.60 -15.00 -0.87
C VAL A 347 20.88 -13.98 -1.74
N VAL A 348 19.64 -14.28 -2.13
CA VAL A 348 18.81 -13.42 -3.00
C VAL A 348 17.59 -12.83 -2.30
N GLY A 349 17.30 -13.26 -1.06
CA GLY A 349 16.23 -12.70 -0.25
C GLY A 349 15.70 -13.67 0.79
N ASP A 350 14.48 -13.42 1.27
CA ASP A 350 13.72 -14.33 2.11
C ASP A 350 12.26 -14.47 1.64
N VAL A 351 11.67 -15.63 1.90
CA VAL A 351 10.28 -15.96 1.55
C VAL A 351 9.49 -16.35 2.78
N ALA A 352 8.22 -15.95 2.85
CA ALA A 352 7.28 -16.29 3.91
C ALA A 352 5.96 -16.79 3.31
N GLY A 353 5.15 -17.49 4.10
CA GLY A 353 3.84 -17.97 3.67
C GLY A 353 3.90 -19.21 2.77
N LEU A 354 4.82 -20.14 3.07
CA LEU A 354 4.77 -21.49 2.51
C LEU A 354 3.46 -22.18 2.92
N ASP A 355 3.02 -23.15 2.13
CA ASP A 355 1.90 -23.98 2.55
C ASP A 355 2.28 -24.79 3.81
N ARG A 356 1.27 -25.13 4.61
CA ARG A 356 1.49 -25.77 5.93
C ARG A 356 2.15 -27.13 5.86
N LEU A 357 1.87 -27.91 4.80
CA LEU A 357 2.47 -29.24 4.64
C LEU A 357 3.95 -29.09 4.35
N ARG A 358 4.31 -28.20 3.42
CA ARG A 358 5.71 -27.94 3.09
C ARG A 358 6.48 -27.33 4.24
N GLU A 359 5.86 -26.43 4.99
CA GLU A 359 6.46 -25.85 6.20
C GLU A 359 6.76 -26.94 7.24
N ALA A 360 5.86 -27.89 7.44
CA ALA A 360 6.04 -29.02 8.37
C ALA A 360 7.10 -30.03 7.88
N GLU A 361 7.26 -30.22 6.58
CA GLU A 361 8.34 -31.03 5.99
C GLU A 361 9.71 -30.39 6.26
N ILE A 362 9.88 -29.13 5.87
CA ILE A 362 11.14 -28.40 6.06
C ILE A 362 11.50 -28.33 7.54
N GLN A 363 10.52 -28.08 8.42
CA GLN A 363 10.74 -28.08 9.86
C GLN A 363 11.24 -29.44 10.36
N ARG A 364 10.67 -30.55 9.87
CA ARG A 364 11.10 -31.90 10.25
C ARG A 364 12.52 -32.17 9.78
N GLU A 365 12.88 -31.77 8.56
CA GLU A 365 14.24 -31.92 8.03
C GLU A 365 15.24 -31.10 8.87
N ILE A 366 14.95 -29.83 9.14
CA ILE A 366 15.80 -28.97 9.97
C ILE A 366 16.03 -29.57 11.36
N MET A 367 14.98 -30.11 11.99
CA MET A 367 15.09 -30.73 13.31
C MET A 367 15.84 -32.07 13.28
N ARG A 368 15.54 -32.93 12.30
CA ARG A 368 16.18 -34.24 12.14
C ARG A 368 17.68 -34.09 11.91
N ASP A 369 18.06 -33.13 11.08
CA ASP A 369 19.44 -32.95 10.63
C ASP A 369 20.21 -31.96 11.53
N GLY A 370 19.59 -31.47 12.62
CA GLY A 370 20.25 -30.64 13.64
C GLY A 370 20.68 -29.26 13.13
N LEU A 371 20.01 -28.71 12.12
CA LEU A 371 20.44 -27.50 11.41
C LEU A 371 20.13 -26.18 12.14
N MET A 372 19.74 -26.24 13.41
CA MET A 372 19.41 -25.06 14.22
C MET A 372 20.69 -24.40 14.75
N THR A 373 21.03 -23.22 14.22
CA THR A 373 22.28 -22.52 14.58
C THR A 373 22.14 -21.57 15.78
N GLY A 374 20.94 -21.05 16.05
CA GLY A 374 20.70 -20.05 17.10
C GLY A 374 21.36 -18.69 16.86
N GLN A 375 21.94 -18.47 15.68
CA GLN A 375 22.59 -17.21 15.33
C GLN A 375 21.56 -16.12 15.04
N ARG A 376 21.85 -14.91 15.55
CA ARG A 376 21.04 -13.72 15.29
C ARG A 376 21.50 -13.07 13.99
N ILE A 377 20.57 -12.79 13.09
CA ILE A 377 20.87 -12.20 11.77
C ILE A 377 20.13 -10.86 11.64
N GLU A 378 20.79 -9.83 11.15
CA GLU A 378 20.11 -8.58 10.76
C GLU A 378 19.68 -8.65 9.30
N ARG A 379 18.38 -8.49 9.06
CA ARG A 379 17.78 -8.59 7.72
C ARG A 379 17.67 -7.21 7.08
N PRO A 380 18.15 -6.99 5.85
CA PRO A 380 17.71 -5.86 5.06
C PRO A 380 16.20 -6.00 4.78
N SER A 381 15.43 -4.93 4.93
CA SER A 381 14.03 -4.89 4.47
C SER A 381 13.74 -3.53 3.86
N ALA A 382 12.70 -3.43 3.02
CA ALA A 382 12.23 -2.16 2.48
C ALA A 382 11.85 -1.12 3.56
N SER A 383 11.72 -1.55 4.82
CA SER A 383 11.44 -0.74 6.01
C SER A 383 12.65 -0.56 6.97
N GLY A 384 13.86 -0.98 6.58
CA GLY A 384 15.08 -0.98 7.40
C GLY A 384 15.48 -2.37 7.93
N ALA A 385 16.49 -2.44 8.80
CA ALA A 385 17.00 -3.71 9.33
C ALA A 385 16.01 -4.41 10.29
N ARG A 386 15.69 -5.69 10.08
CA ARG A 386 14.84 -6.49 10.98
C ARG A 386 15.65 -7.58 11.67
N PRO A 387 15.61 -7.69 13.01
CA PRO A 387 16.29 -8.79 13.70
C PRO A 387 15.60 -10.13 13.38
N GLY A 388 16.41 -11.12 13.00
CA GLY A 388 16.05 -12.54 12.82
C GLY A 388 16.67 -13.41 13.88
#